data_AF-A0A5M4B2V3-F1
#
_entry.id   AF-A0A5M4B2V3-F1
#
_cell.length_a   1.000
_cell.length_b   1.000
_cell.length_c   1.000
_cell.angle_alpha   90.00
_cell.angle_beta   90.00
_cell.angle_gamma   90.00
#
_symmetry.space_group_name_H-M   'P 1'
#
loop_
_entity.id
_entity.type
_entity.pdbx_description
1 polymer ?
#
loop_
_entity_poly.entity_id
_entity_poly.type
_entity_poly.pdbx_seq_one_letter_code
_entity_poly.pdbx_strand_id
1 'polypeptide(L)'
;MKARGNLQVAQKDTVNPKSKLMEAQKDTASPKMEMMEVTKDYASEIEEFKNEADLKLSSNQKHIAVLRGKYLKLAETDEACMEKISKLEQKNSDLKKSLADYQDGGKNDWLLFKNRFNDDMDELQNALKEFAPEKME
;
A
#
# COMPACT_ATOMS: atom_id res chain seq x y z
N MET A 1 -21.54 82.36 34.35
CA MET A 1 -22.22 81.04 34.39
C MET A 1 -21.22 79.96 33.96
N LYS A 2 -21.37 78.70 34.41
CA LYS A 2 -20.51 77.57 34.00
C LYS A 2 -20.93 77.00 32.65
N ALA A 3 -19.97 76.56 31.84
CA ALA A 3 -20.05 75.31 31.06
C ALA A 3 -18.63 74.81 30.73
N ARG A 4 -18.38 73.50 30.81
CA ARG A 4 -17.16 72.81 30.35
C ARG A 4 -17.41 72.22 28.96
N GLY A 5 -16.37 72.05 28.15
CA GLY A 5 -16.43 71.29 26.90
C GLY A 5 -15.05 70.77 26.47
N ASN A 6 -15.00 69.50 26.05
CA ASN A 6 -13.80 68.76 25.65
C ASN A 6 -13.92 68.40 24.14
N LEU A 7 -12.96 67.78 23.42
CA LEU A 7 -11.70 67.10 23.77
C LEU A 7 -10.73 67.15 22.54
N GLN A 8 -9.67 66.33 22.58
CA GLN A 8 -8.83 65.75 21.51
C GLN A 8 -9.29 65.92 20.04
N VAL A 9 -8.43 66.39 19.13
CA VAL A 9 -7.21 65.75 18.54
C VAL A 9 -7.53 64.71 17.46
N ALA A 10 -6.92 64.91 16.28
CA ALA A 10 -7.17 64.18 15.04
C ALA A 10 -6.76 62.71 15.07
N GLN A 11 -7.44 61.89 14.27
CA GLN A 11 -6.90 60.65 13.72
C GLN A 11 -7.12 60.61 12.20
N LYS A 12 -6.10 60.14 11.48
CA LYS A 12 -6.14 59.89 10.03
C LYS A 12 -6.34 58.39 9.87
N ASP A 13 -7.47 57.97 9.30
CA ASP A 13 -7.67 56.56 8.93
C ASP A 13 -6.91 56.22 7.65
N THR A 14 -5.59 56.03 7.79
CA THR A 14 -4.78 55.38 6.76
C THR A 14 -5.14 53.90 6.70
N VAL A 15 -6.01 53.54 5.76
CA VAL A 15 -6.33 52.14 5.42
C VAL A 15 -5.05 51.43 4.98
N ASN A 16 -4.43 50.68 5.89
CA ASN A 16 -3.22 49.91 5.64
C ASN A 16 -3.59 48.59 4.91
N PRO A 17 -3.21 48.38 3.63
CA PRO A 17 -3.61 47.17 2.90
C PRO A 17 -2.91 45.89 3.39
N LYS A 18 -1.85 46.01 4.20
CA LYS A 18 -1.00 44.87 4.59
C LYS A 18 -1.61 43.93 5.62
N SER A 19 -2.58 44.36 6.43
CA SER A 19 -3.18 43.49 7.46
C SER A 19 -4.07 42.38 6.88
N LYS A 20 -4.77 42.64 5.76
CA LYS A 20 -5.68 41.67 5.14
C LYS A 20 -4.99 40.54 4.35
N LEU A 21 -3.68 40.62 4.12
CA LEU A 21 -2.94 39.59 3.38
C LEU A 21 -2.49 38.42 4.27
N MET A 22 -2.37 38.62 5.59
CA MET A 22 -1.78 37.63 6.49
C MET A 22 -2.78 36.58 7.00
N GLU A 23 -4.08 36.90 7.03
CA GLU A 23 -5.12 35.96 7.47
C GLU A 23 -5.47 34.93 6.38
N ALA A 24 -5.35 35.30 5.10
CA ALA A 24 -5.66 34.42 3.97
C ALA A 24 -4.64 33.26 3.75
N GLN A 25 -3.47 33.29 4.41
CA GLN A 25 -2.47 32.22 4.24
C GLN A 25 -2.66 31.06 5.23
N LYS A 26 -3.26 31.28 6.41
CA LYS A 26 -3.32 30.27 7.48
C LYS A 26 -4.22 29.08 7.13
N ASP A 27 -5.35 29.31 6.48
CA ASP A 27 -6.26 28.24 6.04
C ASP A 27 -5.79 27.45 4.81
N THR A 28 -4.72 27.90 4.14
CA THR A 28 -4.13 27.16 3.00
C THR A 28 -3.00 26.21 3.42
N ALA A 29 -2.55 26.26 4.67
CA ALA A 29 -1.48 25.42 5.19
C ALA A 29 -2.00 24.07 5.70
N SER A 30 -3.09 24.06 6.48
CA SER A 30 -3.65 22.82 7.05
C SER A 30 -4.04 21.80 5.99
N PRO A 31 -4.81 22.14 4.93
CA PRO A 31 -5.19 21.16 3.91
C PRO A 31 -3.98 20.62 3.12
N LYS A 32 -2.90 21.41 3.00
CA LYS A 32 -1.68 20.98 2.31
C LYS A 32 -0.82 20.07 3.18
N MET A 33 -0.73 20.33 4.49
CA MET A 33 -0.04 19.44 5.44
C MET A 33 -0.79 18.12 5.57
N GLU A 34 -2.11 18.18 5.77
CA GLU A 34 -2.98 17.00 5.88
C GLU A 34 -2.96 16.16 4.59
N MET A 35 -3.02 16.79 3.42
CA MET A 35 -2.81 16.12 2.13
C MET A 35 -1.42 15.52 2.00
N MET A 36 -0.37 16.18 2.49
CA MET A 36 1.01 15.68 2.43
C MET A 36 1.24 14.49 3.37
N GLU A 37 0.67 14.50 4.57
CA GLU A 37 0.69 13.38 5.52
C GLU A 37 -0.11 12.19 4.96
N VAL A 38 -1.34 12.41 4.49
CA VAL A 38 -2.15 11.34 3.86
C VAL A 38 -1.45 10.73 2.63
N THR A 39 -0.77 11.52 1.81
CA THR A 39 0.00 10.97 0.66
C THR A 39 1.25 10.21 1.10
N LYS A 40 1.90 10.63 2.20
CA LYS A 40 3.07 9.93 2.74
C LYS A 40 2.66 8.58 3.33
N ASP A 41 1.63 8.55 4.16
CA ASP A 41 1.14 7.32 4.79
C ASP A 41 0.64 6.32 3.75
N TYR A 42 -0.05 6.80 2.70
CA TYR A 42 -0.48 5.98 1.57
C TYR A 42 0.68 5.38 0.76
N ALA A 43 1.71 6.18 0.45
CA ALA A 43 2.90 5.68 -0.24
C ALA A 43 3.66 4.64 0.59
N SER A 44 3.79 4.87 1.91
CA SER A 44 4.38 3.92 2.85
C SER A 44 3.58 2.61 2.93
N GLU A 45 2.25 2.66 2.97
CA GLU A 45 1.39 1.45 2.98
C GLU A 45 1.62 0.57 1.73
N ILE A 46 1.79 1.18 0.55
CA ILE A 46 2.07 0.46 -0.69
C ILE A 46 3.46 -0.19 -0.65
N GLU A 47 4.48 0.53 -0.17
CA GLU A 47 5.85 0.02 -0.07
C GLU A 47 5.96 -1.13 0.94
N GLU A 48 5.38 -0.99 2.13
CA GLU A 48 5.33 -2.03 3.15
C GLU A 48 4.63 -3.30 2.63
N PHE A 49 3.47 -3.15 1.97
CA PHE A 49 2.76 -4.28 1.38
C PHE A 49 3.56 -4.97 0.27
N LYS A 50 4.22 -4.21 -0.63
CA LYS A 50 5.06 -4.79 -1.67
C LYS A 50 6.21 -5.61 -1.07
N ASN A 51 6.88 -5.08 -0.04
CA ASN A 51 7.93 -5.78 0.68
C ASN A 51 7.41 -7.08 1.36
N GLU A 52 6.27 -7.02 2.05
CA GLU A 52 5.66 -8.23 2.64
C GLU A 52 5.26 -9.28 1.60
N ALA A 53 4.68 -8.83 0.48
CA ALA A 53 4.24 -9.69 -0.61
C ALA A 53 5.44 -10.38 -1.28
N ASP A 54 6.54 -9.66 -1.55
CA ASP A 54 7.76 -10.24 -2.10
C ASP A 54 8.42 -11.26 -1.16
N LEU A 55 8.38 -11.03 0.16
CA LEU A 55 8.83 -12.01 1.15
C LEU A 55 7.98 -13.29 1.12
N LYS A 56 6.64 -13.15 1.09
CA LYS A 56 5.69 -14.28 0.98
C LYS A 56 5.92 -15.06 -0.33
N LEU A 57 5.99 -14.38 -1.47
CA LEU A 57 6.23 -14.97 -2.81
C LEU A 57 7.61 -15.64 -2.93
N SER A 58 8.62 -15.10 -2.24
CA SER A 58 9.96 -15.69 -2.16
C SER A 58 10.00 -16.94 -1.28
N SER A 59 9.20 -16.98 -0.20
CA SER A 59 9.01 -18.17 0.63
C SER A 59 8.28 -19.28 -0.14
N ASN A 60 7.16 -18.93 -0.79
CA ASN A 60 6.40 -19.83 -1.65
C ASN A 60 7.28 -20.44 -2.76
N GLN A 61 8.09 -19.62 -3.45
CA GLN A 61 9.02 -20.12 -4.47
C GLN A 61 9.99 -21.19 -3.94
N LYS A 62 10.53 -21.00 -2.73
CA LYS A 62 11.42 -21.97 -2.08
C LYS A 62 10.66 -23.26 -1.76
N HIS A 63 9.45 -23.15 -1.22
CA HIS A 63 8.61 -24.30 -0.90
C HIS A 63 8.28 -25.13 -2.16
N ILE A 64 7.91 -24.46 -3.25
CA ILE A 64 7.62 -25.12 -4.55
C ILE A 64 8.87 -25.80 -5.12
N ALA A 65 10.03 -25.14 -5.06
CA ALA A 65 11.29 -25.76 -5.51
C ALA A 65 11.67 -27.01 -4.69
N VAL A 66 11.41 -27.01 -3.38
CA VAL A 66 11.58 -28.19 -2.51
C VAL A 66 10.61 -29.31 -2.89
N LEU A 67 9.34 -29.00 -3.16
CA LEU A 67 8.35 -29.98 -3.63
C LEU A 67 8.79 -30.59 -4.96
N ARG A 68 9.13 -29.77 -5.96
CA ARG A 68 9.63 -30.23 -7.27
C ARG A 68 10.85 -31.15 -7.11
N GLY A 69 11.82 -30.76 -6.28
CA GLY A 69 13.01 -31.54 -5.99
C GLY A 69 12.78 -32.84 -5.21
N LYS A 70 11.61 -33.00 -4.55
CA LYS A 70 11.19 -34.26 -3.93
C LYS A 70 10.52 -35.18 -4.95
N TYR A 71 9.54 -34.68 -5.72
CA TYR A 71 8.82 -35.48 -6.71
C TYR A 71 9.72 -36.00 -7.84
N LEU A 72 10.68 -35.20 -8.31
CA LEU A 72 11.69 -35.62 -9.29
C LEU A 72 12.65 -36.73 -8.79
N LYS A 73 12.65 -37.06 -7.49
CA LYS A 73 13.45 -38.15 -6.91
C LYS A 73 12.64 -39.42 -6.67
N LEU A 74 11.33 -39.39 -6.87
CA LEU A 74 10.49 -40.58 -6.78
C LEU A 74 10.73 -41.45 -8.03
N ALA A 75 10.92 -42.75 -7.81
CA ALA A 75 11.21 -43.71 -8.89
C ALA A 75 10.09 -43.75 -9.95
N GLU A 76 8.85 -43.52 -9.51
CA GLU A 76 7.71 -43.19 -10.36
C GLU A 76 7.33 -41.73 -10.08
N THR A 77 7.63 -40.85 -11.04
CA THR A 77 7.20 -39.45 -10.98
C THR A 77 5.75 -39.38 -11.43
N ASP A 78 4.84 -39.10 -10.49
CA ASP A 78 3.43 -38.84 -10.81
C ASP A 78 3.30 -37.55 -11.64
N GLU A 79 2.88 -37.70 -12.89
CA GLU A 79 2.66 -36.59 -13.83
C GLU A 79 1.63 -35.58 -13.31
N ALA A 80 0.57 -36.04 -12.62
CA ALA A 80 -0.46 -35.16 -12.06
C ALA A 80 0.10 -34.31 -10.90
N CYS A 81 0.99 -34.89 -10.09
CA CYS A 81 1.73 -34.13 -9.08
C CYS A 81 2.68 -33.10 -9.71
N MET A 82 3.40 -33.45 -10.78
CA MET A 82 4.27 -32.51 -11.49
C MET A 82 3.48 -31.40 -12.21
N GLU A 83 2.29 -31.69 -12.73
CA GLU A 83 1.38 -30.70 -13.28
C GLU A 83 0.88 -29.74 -12.18
N LYS A 84 0.47 -30.26 -11.01
CA LYS A 84 0.05 -29.42 -9.86
C LYS A 84 1.19 -28.53 -9.37
N ILE A 85 2.42 -29.04 -9.28
CA ILE A 85 3.62 -28.24 -8.98
C ILE A 85 3.81 -27.12 -10.01
N SER A 86 3.69 -27.42 -11.30
CA SER A 86 3.85 -26.44 -12.38
C SER A 86 2.78 -25.33 -12.32
N LYS A 87 1.53 -25.68 -11.96
CA LYS A 87 0.45 -24.69 -11.71
C LYS A 87 0.75 -23.79 -10.51
N LEU A 88 1.33 -24.34 -9.44
CA LEU A 88 1.75 -23.57 -8.26
C LEU A 88 2.92 -22.62 -8.59
N GLU A 89 3.90 -23.05 -9.40
CA GLU A 89 4.97 -22.19 -9.91
C GLU A 89 4.41 -21.04 -10.76
N GLN A 90 3.48 -21.36 -11.67
CA GLN A 90 2.85 -20.37 -12.52
C GLN A 90 2.10 -19.33 -11.68
N LYS A 91 1.21 -19.73 -10.76
CA LYS A 91 0.46 -18.77 -9.92
C LYS A 91 1.39 -17.89 -9.07
N ASN A 92 2.49 -18.44 -8.55
CA ASN A 92 3.49 -17.66 -7.82
C ASN A 92 4.23 -16.64 -8.73
N SER A 93 4.51 -17.01 -9.98
CA SER A 93 5.11 -16.12 -10.99
C SER A 93 4.14 -15.02 -11.44
N ASP A 94 2.87 -15.37 -11.66
CA ASP A 94 1.84 -14.42 -12.09
C ASP A 94 1.56 -13.38 -10.99
N LEU A 95 1.56 -13.79 -9.71
CA LEU A 95 1.49 -12.86 -8.58
C LEU A 95 2.72 -11.95 -8.47
N LYS A 96 3.94 -12.47 -8.64
CA LYS A 96 5.16 -11.63 -8.71
C LYS A 96 5.05 -10.57 -9.80
N LYS A 97 4.57 -10.97 -10.98
CA LYS A 97 4.35 -10.06 -12.09
C LYS A 97 3.28 -9.02 -11.76
N SER A 98 2.15 -9.43 -11.19
CA SER A 98 1.06 -8.54 -10.74
C SER A 98 1.55 -7.48 -9.75
N LEU A 99 2.44 -7.85 -8.82
CA LEU A 99 3.03 -6.93 -7.84
C LEU A 99 4.01 -5.92 -8.46
N ALA A 100 4.82 -6.37 -9.42
CA ALA A 100 5.77 -5.55 -10.15
C ALA A 100 5.08 -4.59 -11.14
N ASP A 101 4.06 -5.07 -11.84
CA ASP A 101 3.26 -4.32 -12.82
C ASP A 101 2.24 -3.37 -12.14
N TYR A 102 2.02 -3.47 -10.82
CA TYR A 102 1.11 -2.57 -10.10
C TYR A 102 1.60 -1.11 -10.13
N GLN A 103 0.83 -0.28 -10.84
CA GLN A 103 0.92 1.17 -10.90
C GLN A 103 -0.14 1.82 -10.01
N ASP A 104 0.23 2.90 -9.32
CA ASP A 104 -0.68 3.63 -8.44
C ASP A 104 -1.74 4.42 -9.24
N GLY A 105 -2.97 3.89 -9.27
CA GLY A 105 -4.17 4.58 -9.77
C GLY A 105 -4.90 5.41 -8.71
N GLY A 106 -4.35 5.51 -7.50
CA GLY A 106 -4.99 6.11 -6.33
C GLY A 106 -5.73 5.10 -5.45
N LYS A 107 -6.19 5.57 -4.29
CA LYS A 107 -6.59 4.75 -3.15
C LYS A 107 -7.66 3.68 -3.43
N ASN A 108 -8.58 3.91 -4.36
CA ASN A 108 -9.60 2.91 -4.71
C ASN A 108 -8.99 1.75 -5.50
N ASP A 109 -8.13 2.05 -6.47
CA ASP A 109 -7.45 1.05 -7.29
C ASP A 109 -6.45 0.25 -6.45
N TRP A 110 -5.80 0.91 -5.48
CA TRP A 110 -5.01 0.23 -4.44
C TRP A 110 -5.82 -0.79 -3.65
N LEU A 111 -6.97 -0.40 -3.08
CA LEU A 111 -7.79 -1.31 -2.29
C LEU A 111 -8.33 -2.49 -3.12
N LEU A 112 -8.70 -2.25 -4.38
CA LEU A 112 -9.13 -3.31 -5.30
C LEU A 112 -7.99 -4.27 -5.66
N PHE A 113 -6.79 -3.75 -5.91
CA PHE A 113 -5.60 -4.55 -6.16
C PHE A 113 -5.22 -5.39 -4.92
N LYS A 114 -5.09 -4.74 -3.76
CA LYS A 114 -4.67 -5.34 -2.49
C LYS A 114 -5.59 -6.50 -2.08
N ASN A 115 -6.91 -6.33 -2.22
CA ASN A 115 -7.88 -7.39 -1.90
C ASN A 115 -7.71 -8.59 -2.83
N ARG A 116 -7.76 -8.39 -4.16
CA ARG A 116 -7.59 -9.48 -5.15
C ARG A 116 -6.26 -10.21 -4.98
N PHE A 117 -5.18 -9.47 -4.77
CA PHE A 117 -3.85 -10.02 -4.57
C PHE A 117 -3.78 -10.90 -3.31
N ASN A 118 -4.42 -10.48 -2.22
CA ASN A 118 -4.51 -11.28 -1.00
C ASN A 118 -5.35 -12.55 -1.22
N ASP A 119 -6.50 -12.45 -1.89
CA ASP A 119 -7.35 -13.62 -2.21
C ASP A 119 -6.55 -14.67 -3.02
N ASP A 120 -5.84 -14.22 -4.07
CA ASP A 120 -4.99 -15.08 -4.90
C ASP A 120 -3.80 -15.67 -4.14
N MET A 121 -3.20 -14.90 -3.23
CA MET A 121 -2.10 -15.33 -2.35
C MET A 121 -2.56 -16.39 -1.35
N ASP A 122 -3.72 -16.21 -0.73
CA ASP A 122 -4.27 -17.14 0.25
C ASP A 122 -4.67 -18.46 -0.42
N GLU A 123 -5.26 -18.41 -1.63
CA GLU A 123 -5.52 -19.61 -2.43
C GLU A 123 -4.21 -20.34 -2.78
N LEU A 124 -3.15 -19.62 -3.20
CA LEU A 124 -1.83 -20.21 -3.45
C LEU A 124 -1.25 -20.85 -2.17
N GLN A 125 -1.32 -20.17 -1.02
CA GLN A 125 -0.83 -20.71 0.24
C GLN A 125 -1.62 -21.94 0.69
N ASN A 126 -2.94 -21.98 0.48
CA ASN A 126 -3.77 -23.12 0.82
C ASN A 126 -3.49 -24.31 -0.11
N ALA A 127 -3.37 -24.07 -1.42
CA ALA A 127 -2.98 -25.10 -2.38
C ALA A 127 -1.56 -25.66 -2.12
N LEU A 128 -0.64 -24.85 -1.57
CA LEU A 128 0.68 -25.30 -1.09
C LEU A 128 0.56 -26.16 0.18
N LYS A 129 -0.27 -25.78 1.16
CA LYS A 129 -0.50 -26.56 2.38
C LYS A 129 -1.15 -27.92 2.08
N GLU A 130 -2.16 -27.95 1.22
CA GLU A 130 -2.84 -29.18 0.79
C GLU A 130 -1.94 -30.12 -0.02
N PHE A 131 -0.95 -29.57 -0.74
CA PHE A 131 -0.02 -30.36 -1.55
C PHE A 131 1.25 -30.75 -0.78
N ALA A 132 1.54 -30.12 0.36
CA ALA A 132 2.55 -30.60 1.27
C ALA A 132 2.06 -31.93 1.89
N PRO A 133 2.82 -33.05 1.78
CA PRO A 133 2.41 -34.31 2.37
C PRO A 133 2.25 -34.16 3.89
N GLU A 134 1.08 -34.58 4.40
CA GLU A 134 0.63 -34.44 5.81
C GLU A 134 1.60 -35.01 6.86
N LYS A 135 2.60 -35.79 6.44
CA LYS A 135 3.67 -36.30 7.29
C LYS A 135 5.04 -35.91 6.74
N MET A 136 5.54 -34.78 7.23
CA MET A 136 6.98 -34.53 7.35
C MET A 136 7.33 -34.58 8.83
N GLU A 137 7.46 -35.81 9.33
CA GLU A 137 8.06 -36.15 10.63
C GLU A 137 9.54 -36.54 10.41
#